data_AF-A0A2E7JSA4-F1
#
_entry.id   AF-A0A2E7JSA4-F1
#
_cell.length_a   1.000
_cell.length_b   1.000
_cell.length_c   1.000
_cell.angle_alpha   90.00
_cell.angle_beta   90.00
_cell.angle_gamma   90.00
#
_symmetry.space_group_name_H-M   'P 1'
#
loop_
_entity.id
_entity.type
_entity.pdbx_description
1 polymer ?
#
loop_
_entity_poly.entity_id
_entity_poly.type
_entity_poly.pdbx_seq_one_letter_code
_entity_poly.pdbx_strand_id
1 'polypeptide(L)'
;MKKAILLVALAVFGAVPATAQLATSDPVAAIDNIPPAPVTDLQALLATEGDVRSVALTWTLSVDDARSFTTFGNQVVPTGDVRGYRVYRQHAEGVEELIAILAPGMSEFIDDGVVEGSSYIYSVRSFDQDNESDLDVVAGSDEDLARIVLISGASGVVVETTIKASMTINSNLDLENDASVTLFKDQFVQQLAELLGIDPARITITGLARGSIIVSFEISEPATGSDEAGATLALETLKTEVAAGTDAFDSIGGVLAIEDESSSVLVPVSDPLDADGNVIVGWFSREGNTVGLDDFFLFADRFGETASDPGFDSRYDLVPNGAVDLDDFFRFADDFGKVVANALDLQG
;
A
#
# COMPACT_ATOMS: atom_id res chain seq x y z
N MET A 1 15.55 59.89 -95.37
CA MET A 1 16.13 60.64 -94.23
C MET A 1 16.23 59.70 -93.04
N LYS A 2 17.45 59.59 -92.48
CA LYS A 2 17.93 59.10 -91.17
C LYS A 2 17.26 57.88 -90.48
N LYS A 3 18.08 56.84 -90.34
CA LYS A 3 17.97 55.65 -89.48
C LYS A 3 17.91 56.03 -87.99
N ALA A 4 17.06 55.37 -87.20
CA ALA A 4 17.11 55.42 -85.73
C ALA A 4 17.78 54.14 -85.20
N ILE A 5 18.85 54.34 -84.42
CA ILE A 5 19.63 53.32 -83.74
C ILE A 5 19.19 53.25 -82.27
N LEU A 6 19.10 52.01 -81.79
CA LEU A 6 18.83 51.53 -80.43
C LEU A 6 19.85 52.05 -79.41
N LEU A 7 19.41 52.36 -78.18
CA LEU A 7 20.28 52.39 -77.00
C LEU A 7 19.67 51.53 -75.89
N VAL A 8 20.45 50.54 -75.46
CA VAL A 8 20.16 49.56 -74.41
C VAL A 8 20.64 50.11 -73.07
N ALA A 9 19.80 50.02 -72.02
CA ALA A 9 20.19 50.29 -70.64
C ALA A 9 20.26 48.95 -69.87
N LEU A 10 21.44 48.69 -69.31
CA LEU A 10 21.83 47.47 -68.59
C LEU A 10 21.47 47.63 -67.11
N ALA A 11 20.62 46.75 -66.57
CA ALA A 11 20.30 46.70 -65.14
C ALA A 11 21.26 45.75 -64.40
N VAL A 12 21.97 46.28 -63.41
CA VAL A 12 22.89 45.53 -62.54
C VAL A 12 22.08 44.99 -61.34
N PHE A 13 21.96 43.66 -61.24
CA PHE A 13 21.44 42.98 -60.04
C PHE A 13 22.60 42.76 -59.05
N GLY A 14 22.51 43.37 -57.86
CA GLY A 14 23.43 43.10 -56.75
C GLY A 14 23.05 41.80 -56.05
N ALA A 15 24.00 40.87 -55.94
CA ALA A 15 23.85 39.66 -55.14
C ALA A 15 24.06 39.98 -53.65
N VAL A 16 23.08 39.62 -52.82
CA VAL A 16 23.21 39.67 -51.35
C VAL A 16 23.82 38.33 -50.91
N PRO A 17 24.87 38.29 -50.06
CA PRO A 17 25.39 37.02 -49.56
C PRO A 17 24.36 36.41 -48.60
N ALA A 18 24.00 35.14 -48.83
CA ALA A 18 23.19 34.37 -47.90
C ALA A 18 24.01 34.08 -46.64
N THR A 19 23.64 34.69 -45.52
CA THR A 19 24.12 34.31 -44.19
C THR A 19 23.57 32.92 -43.87
N ALA A 20 24.44 31.92 -43.81
CA ALA A 20 24.08 30.61 -43.26
C ALA A 20 23.75 30.80 -41.77
N GLN A 21 22.45 30.82 -41.44
CA GLN A 21 22.00 30.78 -40.07
C GLN A 21 22.23 29.35 -39.56
N LEU A 22 23.26 29.17 -38.73
CA LEU A 22 23.42 27.95 -37.96
C LEU A 22 22.20 27.84 -37.03
N ALA A 23 21.30 26.92 -37.35
CA ALA A 23 20.27 26.50 -36.42
C ALA A 23 20.97 25.74 -35.29
N THR A 24 21.20 26.41 -34.17
CA THR A 24 21.48 25.72 -32.91
C THR A 24 20.14 25.12 -32.47
N SER A 25 20.05 23.79 -32.47
CA SER A 25 18.95 23.12 -31.78
C SER A 25 19.10 23.38 -30.29
N ASP A 26 17.98 23.50 -29.58
CA ASP A 26 18.01 23.42 -28.12
C ASP A 26 18.67 22.08 -27.72
N PRO A 27 19.44 22.05 -26.61
CA PRO A 27 20.03 20.81 -26.14
C PRO A 27 18.89 19.82 -25.86
N VAL A 28 18.86 18.72 -26.63
CA VAL A 28 18.05 17.55 -26.29
C VAL A 28 18.80 16.84 -25.17
N ALA A 29 18.42 17.12 -23.92
CA ALA A 29 18.82 16.27 -22.81
C ALA A 29 18.13 14.91 -23.01
N ALA A 30 18.87 13.82 -22.84
CA ALA A 30 18.24 12.53 -22.61
C ALA A 30 17.45 12.68 -21.30
N ILE A 31 16.12 12.53 -21.37
CA ILE A 31 15.29 12.41 -20.19
C ILE A 31 15.53 11.01 -19.66
N ASP A 32 15.94 10.91 -18.40
CA ASP A 32 16.00 9.62 -17.74
C ASP A 32 14.58 9.22 -17.34
N ASN A 33 14.17 7.99 -17.69
CA ASN A 33 12.88 7.42 -17.31
C ASN A 33 13.06 6.17 -16.44
N ILE A 34 14.27 5.92 -15.93
CA ILE A 34 14.55 4.80 -15.04
C ILE A 34 14.69 5.38 -13.63
N PRO A 35 13.77 5.07 -12.70
CA PRO A 35 13.94 5.48 -11.32
C PRO A 35 15.13 4.79 -10.66
N PRO A 36 15.72 5.39 -9.62
CA PRO A 36 16.70 4.71 -8.79
C PRO A 36 16.07 3.50 -8.10
N ALA A 37 16.89 2.55 -7.67
CA ALA A 37 16.44 1.46 -6.83
C ALA A 37 15.85 1.98 -5.49
N PRO A 38 14.80 1.34 -4.96
CA PRO A 38 14.19 1.73 -3.69
C PRO A 38 15.13 1.53 -2.50
N VAL A 39 14.73 2.07 -1.35
CA VAL A 39 15.33 1.69 -0.07
C VAL A 39 14.79 0.33 0.37
N THR A 40 15.50 -0.33 1.28
CA THR A 40 15.08 -1.60 1.89
C THR A 40 15.19 -1.50 3.40
N ASP A 41 14.62 -2.44 4.14
CA ASP A 41 14.71 -2.51 5.60
C ASP A 41 14.17 -1.24 6.29
N LEU A 42 13.13 -0.61 5.73
CA LEU A 42 12.50 0.55 6.34
C LEU A 42 11.79 0.16 7.63
N GLN A 43 12.14 0.84 8.71
CA GLN A 43 11.55 0.63 10.04
C GLN A 43 11.10 1.95 10.63
N ALA A 44 9.97 1.94 11.30
CA ALA A 44 9.41 3.05 12.04
C ALA A 44 9.24 2.64 13.51
N LEU A 45 9.91 3.36 14.41
CA LEU A 45 9.91 3.07 15.84
C LEU A 45 9.39 4.27 16.63
N LEU A 46 8.34 4.06 17.41
CA LEU A 46 7.86 5.05 18.36
C LEU A 46 8.94 5.35 19.41
N ALA A 47 9.35 6.60 19.48
CA ALA A 47 10.20 7.14 20.53
C ALA A 47 9.35 7.99 21.48
N THR A 48 9.60 7.83 22.78
CA THR A 48 8.93 8.60 23.84
C THR A 48 9.96 9.23 24.75
N GLU A 49 9.96 10.56 24.82
CA GLU A 49 10.79 11.34 25.73
C GLU A 49 9.88 12.19 26.62
N GLY A 50 9.56 11.67 27.81
CA GLY A 50 8.54 12.26 28.68
C GLY A 50 7.15 12.19 28.02
N ASP A 51 6.49 13.35 27.88
CA ASP A 51 5.18 13.47 27.23
C ASP A 51 5.28 13.70 25.71
N VAL A 52 6.50 13.86 25.17
CA VAL A 52 6.69 14.06 23.72
C VAL A 52 6.77 12.70 23.04
N ARG A 53 6.02 12.57 21.94
CA ARG A 53 6.03 11.42 21.04
C ARG A 53 6.69 11.82 19.73
N SER A 54 7.55 10.96 19.23
CA SER A 54 8.16 11.06 17.89
C SER A 54 8.30 9.68 17.29
N VAL A 55 8.52 9.60 15.98
CA VAL A 55 8.80 8.35 15.29
C VAL A 55 10.19 8.43 14.67
N ALA A 56 11.07 7.52 15.08
CA ALA A 56 12.37 7.35 14.46
C ALA A 56 12.24 6.39 13.28
N LEU A 57 12.62 6.85 12.09
CA LEU A 57 12.71 6.06 10.87
C LEU A 57 14.16 5.68 10.59
N THR A 58 14.39 4.43 10.19
CA THR A 58 15.69 3.94 9.71
C THR A 58 15.50 3.05 8.49
N TRP A 59 16.44 3.08 7.54
CA TRP A 59 16.41 2.22 6.34
C TRP A 59 17.81 1.90 5.83
N THR A 60 17.91 0.86 5.02
CA THR A 60 19.08 0.57 4.18
C THR A 60 19.04 1.46 2.93
N LEU A 61 20.14 2.18 2.67
CA LEU A 61 20.27 3.07 1.51
C LEU A 61 20.01 2.35 0.19
N SER A 62 19.49 3.08 -0.79
CA SER A 62 19.42 2.58 -2.17
C SER A 62 20.80 2.12 -2.64
N VAL A 63 20.85 1.01 -3.38
CA VAL A 63 22.09 0.53 -3.99
C VAL A 63 22.71 1.54 -4.96
N ASP A 64 21.89 2.46 -5.48
CA ASP A 64 22.31 3.55 -6.38
C ASP A 64 22.76 4.82 -5.63
N ASP A 65 22.64 4.87 -4.31
CA ASP A 65 23.21 5.94 -3.47
C ASP A 65 24.66 5.68 -3.08
N ALA A 66 25.15 4.45 -3.31
CA ALA A 66 26.56 4.17 -3.22
C ALA A 66 27.31 5.09 -4.21
N ARG A 67 28.08 6.04 -3.66
CA ARG A 67 29.03 6.88 -4.42
C ARG A 67 30.14 6.03 -5.00
N SER A 68 29.80 5.20 -5.97
CA SER A 68 30.75 4.57 -6.84
C SER A 68 31.31 5.66 -7.75
N PHE A 69 32.60 5.60 -7.98
CA PHE A 69 33.32 6.53 -8.85
C PHE A 69 33.98 5.69 -9.91
N THR A 70 33.62 5.92 -11.17
CA THR A 70 34.41 5.38 -12.27
C THR A 70 35.34 6.48 -12.78
N THR A 71 36.59 6.13 -13.02
CA THR A 71 37.53 7.04 -13.67
C THR A 71 37.48 6.78 -15.17
N PHE A 72 37.01 7.76 -15.94
CA PHE A 72 37.14 7.75 -17.40
C PHE A 72 38.16 8.82 -17.79
N GLY A 73 39.40 8.39 -18.06
CA GLY A 73 40.54 9.31 -18.20
C GLY A 73 40.88 10.00 -16.86
N ASN A 74 41.07 11.32 -16.88
CA ASN A 74 41.33 12.15 -15.68
C ASN A 74 40.04 12.66 -14.99
N GLN A 75 38.86 12.24 -15.44
CA GLN A 75 37.58 12.68 -14.91
C GLN A 75 37.02 11.63 -13.95
N VAL A 76 36.66 12.09 -12.75
CA VAL A 76 35.85 11.32 -11.79
C VAL A 76 34.40 11.42 -12.23
N VAL A 77 33.79 10.30 -12.60
CA VAL A 77 32.37 10.21 -12.90
C VAL A 77 31.68 9.61 -11.67
N PRO A 78 30.88 10.38 -10.91
CA PRO A 78 30.01 9.81 -9.90
C PRO A 78 29.01 8.89 -10.62
N THR A 79 28.86 7.65 -10.14
CA THR A 79 27.91 6.67 -10.70
C THR A 79 26.69 6.47 -9.83
N GLY A 80 26.55 7.21 -8.73
CA GLY A 80 25.31 7.20 -7.95
C GLY A 80 24.35 8.26 -8.49
N ASP A 81 23.13 7.84 -8.84
CA ASP A 81 22.10 8.71 -9.42
C ASP A 81 21.16 9.31 -8.36
N VAL A 82 21.22 8.77 -7.13
CA VAL A 82 20.38 9.24 -6.04
C VAL A 82 20.75 10.67 -5.64
N ARG A 83 19.79 11.58 -5.78
CA ARG A 83 19.88 12.99 -5.34
C ARG A 83 19.35 13.19 -3.93
N GLY A 84 18.67 12.20 -3.37
CA GLY A 84 18.25 12.19 -1.99
C GLY A 84 17.13 11.19 -1.73
N TYR A 85 16.47 11.38 -0.59
CA TYR A 85 15.33 10.58 -0.17
C TYR A 85 14.14 11.47 0.14
N ARG A 86 12.95 11.06 -0.28
CA ARG A 86 11.68 11.66 0.12
C ARG A 86 11.03 10.78 1.17
N VAL A 87 10.70 11.39 2.30
CA VAL A 87 10.01 10.71 3.40
C VAL A 87 8.57 11.12 3.36
N TYR A 88 7.69 10.13 3.27
CA TYR A 88 6.26 10.32 3.31
C TYR A 88 5.65 9.67 4.55
N ARG A 89 4.50 10.22 4.94
CA ARG A 89 3.68 9.74 6.03
C ARG A 89 2.22 9.74 5.61
N GLN A 90 1.54 8.63 5.82
CA GLN A 90 0.11 8.50 5.62
C GLN A 90 -0.59 8.27 6.95
N HIS A 91 -1.67 9.01 7.19
CA HIS A 91 -2.60 8.80 8.31
C HIS A 91 -3.70 7.80 7.90
N ALA A 92 -4.40 7.19 8.86
CA ALA A 92 -5.45 6.20 8.58
C ALA A 92 -6.54 6.67 7.59
N GLU A 93 -6.97 7.92 7.68
CA GLU A 93 -7.98 8.51 6.80
C GLU A 93 -7.39 9.46 5.74
N GLY A 94 -6.05 9.54 5.68
CA GLY A 94 -5.33 10.51 4.88
C GLY A 94 -4.76 9.93 3.60
N VAL A 95 -4.39 10.83 2.69
CA VAL A 95 -3.45 10.50 1.62
C VAL A 95 -2.02 10.56 2.15
N GLU A 96 -1.12 9.91 1.45
CA GLU A 96 0.31 9.99 1.73
C GLU A 96 0.83 11.43 1.53
N GLU A 97 1.49 12.00 2.55
CA GLU A 97 2.02 13.36 2.55
C GLU A 97 3.56 13.35 2.60
N LEU A 98 4.21 14.20 1.79
CA LEU A 98 5.65 14.42 1.84
C LEU A 98 6.01 15.26 3.07
N ILE A 99 6.73 14.67 4.03
CA ILE A 99 7.11 15.33 5.29
C ILE A 99 8.58 15.75 5.33
N ALA A 100 9.46 15.13 4.52
CA ALA A 100 10.86 15.54 4.44
C ALA A 100 11.52 15.21 3.09
N ILE A 101 12.55 15.98 2.76
CA ILE A 101 13.50 15.70 1.68
C ILE A 101 14.91 15.69 2.29
N LEU A 102 15.61 14.57 2.16
CA LEU A 102 16.91 14.31 2.76
C LEU A 102 18.00 14.24 1.70
N ALA A 103 19.23 14.55 2.10
CA ALA A 103 20.39 14.48 1.23
C ALA A 103 20.79 13.02 0.92
N PRO A 104 21.60 12.77 -0.13
CA PRO A 104 22.20 11.47 -0.39
C PRO A 104 23.02 10.97 0.82
N GLY A 105 22.99 9.68 1.09
CA GLY A 105 23.66 9.04 2.23
C GLY A 105 22.93 9.13 3.57
N MET A 106 21.73 9.74 3.62
CA MET A 106 20.90 9.76 4.82
C MET A 106 20.10 8.45 4.95
N SER A 107 20.22 7.79 6.10
CA SER A 107 19.57 6.50 6.40
C SER A 107 18.66 6.56 7.63
N GLU A 108 18.41 7.77 8.15
CA GLU A 108 17.61 7.99 9.35
C GLU A 108 16.85 9.32 9.28
N PHE A 109 15.69 9.36 9.93
CA PHE A 109 14.86 10.55 10.08
C PHE A 109 14.06 10.48 11.38
N ILE A 110 13.79 11.63 12.01
CA ILE A 110 12.90 11.71 13.18
C ILE A 110 11.68 12.55 12.77
N ASP A 111 10.51 11.93 12.82
CA ASP A 111 9.23 12.61 12.69
C ASP A 111 8.74 13.06 14.08
N ASP A 112 8.88 14.36 14.36
CA ASP A 112 8.37 15.00 15.57
C ASP A 112 6.97 15.62 15.38
N GLY A 113 6.36 15.44 14.20
CA GLY A 113 5.04 15.95 13.87
C GLY A 113 3.91 14.94 14.10
N VAL A 114 4.15 13.89 14.89
CA VAL A 114 3.15 12.85 15.18
C VAL A 114 2.19 13.26 16.28
N VAL A 115 0.96 12.78 16.20
CA VAL A 115 -0.12 13.11 17.13
C VAL A 115 -0.44 11.90 18.00
N GLU A 116 -0.60 12.12 19.30
CA GLU A 116 -1.03 11.08 20.24
C GLU A 116 -2.39 10.50 19.82
N GLY A 117 -2.55 9.18 19.93
CA GLY A 117 -3.76 8.49 19.47
C GLY A 117 -3.87 8.26 17.96
N SER A 118 -2.91 8.71 17.15
CA SER A 118 -2.90 8.49 15.70
C SER A 118 -2.11 7.26 15.28
N SER A 119 -2.35 6.79 14.08
CA SER A 119 -1.61 5.70 13.43
C SER A 119 -1.06 6.15 12.08
N TYR A 120 0.11 5.65 11.73
CA TYR A 120 0.85 6.09 10.56
C TYR A 120 1.44 4.92 9.78
N ILE A 121 1.40 5.03 8.45
CA ILE A 121 2.24 4.24 7.55
C ILE A 121 3.31 5.17 6.97
N TYR A 122 4.57 4.75 7.01
CA TYR A 122 5.68 5.50 6.43
C TYR A 122 6.17 4.88 5.12
N SER A 123 6.73 5.75 4.28
CA SER A 123 7.34 5.41 3.01
C SER A 123 8.59 6.26 2.83
N VAL A 124 9.68 5.65 2.37
CA VAL A 124 10.90 6.38 2.02
C VAL A 124 11.27 5.99 0.60
N ARG A 125 11.38 6.98 -0.28
CA ARG A 125 11.67 6.76 -1.70
C ARG A 125 12.94 7.51 -2.08
N SER A 126 13.88 6.80 -2.68
CA SER A 126 15.03 7.42 -3.35
C SER A 126 14.55 8.18 -4.58
N PHE A 127 15.17 9.32 -4.90
CA PHE A 127 14.84 10.07 -6.10
C PHE A 127 16.09 10.60 -6.79
N ASP A 128 16.03 10.74 -8.12
CA ASP A 128 17.09 11.31 -8.95
C ASP A 128 16.68 12.73 -9.45
N GLN A 129 17.10 13.14 -10.65
CA GLN A 129 16.68 14.42 -11.21
C GLN A 129 15.24 14.40 -11.74
N ASP A 130 14.85 13.30 -12.37
CA ASP A 130 13.66 13.17 -13.21
C ASP A 130 12.65 12.16 -12.62
N ASN A 131 13.10 11.23 -11.78
CA ASN A 131 12.33 10.08 -11.28
C ASN A 131 12.43 9.88 -9.75
N GLU A 132 11.53 9.04 -9.25
CA GLU A 132 11.46 8.59 -7.86
C GLU A 132 11.16 7.10 -7.86
N SER A 133 11.76 6.36 -6.92
CA SER A 133 11.50 4.93 -6.77
C SER A 133 10.06 4.65 -6.33
N ASP A 134 9.54 3.53 -6.81
CA ASP A 134 8.36 2.91 -6.20
C ASP A 134 8.71 2.31 -4.83
N LEU A 135 7.68 1.89 -4.09
CA LEU A 135 7.89 1.09 -2.88
C LEU A 135 8.06 -0.37 -3.27
N ASP A 136 9.13 -0.99 -2.80
CA ASP A 136 9.37 -2.43 -2.94
C ASP A 136 9.14 -3.10 -1.59
N VAL A 137 7.86 -3.31 -1.28
CA VAL A 137 7.44 -3.94 -0.03
C VAL A 137 6.25 -4.87 -0.30
N VAL A 138 6.33 -6.09 0.23
CA VAL A 138 5.25 -7.08 0.08
C VAL A 138 4.20 -6.83 1.16
N ALA A 139 2.95 -6.61 0.77
CA ALA A 139 1.87 -6.33 1.73
C ALA A 139 1.70 -7.45 2.77
N GLY A 140 1.59 -7.08 4.04
CA GLY A 140 1.47 -7.99 5.18
C GLY A 140 2.78 -8.70 5.58
N SER A 141 3.89 -8.45 4.88
CA SER A 141 5.20 -8.94 5.31
C SER A 141 5.70 -8.22 6.55
N ASP A 142 6.71 -8.79 7.21
CA ASP A 142 7.37 -8.15 8.35
C ASP A 142 7.92 -6.74 8.00
N GLU A 143 8.41 -6.54 6.77
CA GLU A 143 8.89 -5.24 6.30
C GLU A 143 7.74 -4.22 6.13
N ASP A 144 6.59 -4.67 5.64
CA ASP A 144 5.39 -3.84 5.53
C ASP A 144 4.83 -3.45 6.89
N LEU A 145 4.88 -4.36 7.86
CA LEU A 145 4.45 -4.06 9.23
C LEU A 145 5.46 -3.17 9.96
N ALA A 146 6.76 -3.30 9.67
CA ALA A 146 7.81 -2.53 10.33
C ALA A 146 7.74 -1.01 10.06
N ARG A 147 7.12 -0.61 8.95
CA ARG A 147 6.89 0.80 8.59
C ARG A 147 5.57 1.37 9.12
N ILE A 148 4.79 0.58 9.87
CA ILE A 148 3.52 0.98 10.47
C ILE A 148 3.71 1.25 11.96
N VAL A 149 3.23 2.39 12.44
CA VAL A 149 3.30 2.77 13.87
C VAL A 149 1.96 3.24 14.37
N LEU A 150 1.56 2.70 15.53
CA LEU A 150 0.47 3.23 16.34
C LEU A 150 1.06 4.09 17.46
N ILE A 151 0.71 5.36 17.49
CA ILE A 151 1.06 6.22 18.61
C ILE A 151 0.15 5.86 19.78
N SER A 152 0.74 5.57 20.94
CA SER A 152 0.03 5.17 22.17
C SER A 152 -1.28 5.94 22.40
N GLY A 153 -2.33 5.22 22.79
CA GLY A 153 -3.69 5.77 22.89
C GLY A 153 -4.52 5.61 21.61
N ALA A 154 -3.94 5.11 20.52
CA ALA A 154 -4.68 4.68 19.33
C ALA A 154 -5.53 3.44 19.69
N SER A 155 -6.70 3.68 20.27
CA SER A 155 -7.74 2.68 20.34
C SER A 155 -8.42 2.64 18.99
N GLY A 156 -8.55 1.43 18.44
CA GLY A 156 -9.37 1.23 17.26
C GLY A 156 -8.72 1.65 15.94
N VAL A 157 -7.47 1.25 15.69
CA VAL A 157 -6.98 1.15 14.30
C VAL A 157 -6.42 -0.25 14.11
N VAL A 158 -6.87 -0.93 13.06
CA VAL A 158 -6.33 -2.20 12.63
C VAL A 158 -5.58 -2.01 11.31
N VAL A 159 -4.49 -2.76 11.15
CA VAL A 159 -3.87 -2.92 9.83
C VAL A 159 -4.69 -3.95 9.09
N GLU A 160 -5.37 -3.53 8.05
CA GLU A 160 -6.04 -4.45 7.14
C GLU A 160 -5.13 -4.70 5.94
N THR A 161 -4.69 -5.94 5.81
CA THR A 161 -3.93 -6.40 4.65
C THR A 161 -4.85 -7.17 3.74
N THR A 162 -4.94 -6.74 2.48
CA THR A 162 -5.68 -7.45 1.43
C THR A 162 -4.69 -7.98 0.39
N ILE A 163 -4.70 -9.31 0.18
CA ILE A 163 -3.81 -9.98 -0.78
C ILE A 163 -4.55 -10.21 -2.09
N LYS A 164 -4.17 -9.43 -3.10
CA LYS A 164 -4.78 -9.43 -4.43
C LYS A 164 -3.74 -9.59 -5.51
N ALA A 165 -4.14 -10.24 -6.59
CA ALA A 165 -3.32 -10.35 -7.77
C ALA A 165 -4.18 -10.45 -9.03
N SER A 166 -3.58 -10.10 -10.16
CA SER A 166 -4.12 -10.40 -11.47
C SER A 166 -3.19 -11.35 -12.22
N MET A 167 -3.77 -12.38 -12.82
CA MET A 167 -3.02 -13.39 -13.57
C MET A 167 -3.52 -13.44 -15.01
N THR A 168 -2.59 -13.30 -15.95
CA THR A 168 -2.89 -13.37 -17.38
C THR A 168 -2.74 -14.82 -17.86
N ILE A 169 -3.83 -15.42 -18.28
CA ILE A 169 -3.91 -16.78 -18.83
C ILE A 169 -3.98 -16.73 -20.35
N ASN A 170 -3.18 -17.57 -21.00
CA ASN A 170 -3.17 -17.72 -22.46
C ASN A 170 -4.36 -18.58 -22.94
N SER A 171 -5.56 -18.02 -22.76
CA SER A 171 -6.82 -18.67 -23.12
C SER A 171 -7.66 -17.76 -24.01
N ASN A 172 -8.60 -18.37 -24.74
CA ASN A 172 -9.57 -17.67 -25.59
C ASN A 172 -10.99 -17.97 -25.11
N LEU A 173 -11.20 -17.83 -23.80
CA LEU A 173 -12.49 -18.08 -23.14
C LEU A 173 -13.58 -17.14 -23.68
N ASP A 174 -14.74 -17.73 -24.01
CA ASP A 174 -15.92 -16.96 -24.36
C ASP A 174 -16.66 -16.51 -23.09
N LEU A 175 -16.49 -15.24 -22.72
CA LEU A 175 -17.12 -14.66 -21.54
C LEU A 175 -18.64 -14.47 -21.64
N GLU A 176 -19.24 -14.64 -22.82
CA GLU A 176 -20.70 -14.57 -22.98
C GLU A 176 -21.38 -15.92 -22.67
N ASN A 177 -20.58 -16.98 -22.51
CA ASN A 177 -21.06 -18.30 -22.17
C ASN A 177 -20.82 -18.59 -20.68
N ASP A 178 -21.87 -18.38 -19.88
CA ASP A 178 -21.84 -18.58 -18.43
C ASP A 178 -21.33 -19.98 -18.03
N ALA A 179 -21.69 -21.03 -18.77
CA ALA A 179 -21.25 -22.39 -18.44
C ALA A 179 -19.73 -22.58 -18.64
N SER A 180 -19.17 -21.98 -19.69
CA SER A 180 -17.73 -21.97 -19.93
C SER A 180 -17.00 -21.14 -18.89
N VAL A 181 -17.56 -19.98 -18.51
CA VAL A 181 -17.00 -19.10 -17.47
C VAL A 181 -16.98 -19.81 -16.12
N THR A 182 -18.07 -20.44 -15.71
CA THR A 182 -18.13 -21.22 -14.46
C THR A 182 -17.09 -22.33 -14.45
N LEU A 183 -17.03 -23.15 -15.52
CA LEU A 183 -16.06 -24.23 -15.60
C LEU A 183 -14.62 -23.71 -15.50
N PHE A 184 -14.30 -22.63 -16.21
CA PHE A 184 -12.97 -22.02 -16.15
C PHE A 184 -12.63 -21.51 -14.74
N LYS A 185 -13.56 -20.81 -14.08
CA LYS A 185 -13.37 -20.31 -12.71
C LYS A 185 -13.12 -21.46 -11.72
N ASP A 186 -13.92 -22.51 -11.78
CA ASP A 186 -13.76 -23.68 -10.93
C ASP A 186 -12.40 -24.35 -11.16
N GLN A 187 -12.00 -24.53 -12.41
CA GLN A 187 -10.70 -25.10 -12.77
C GLN A 187 -9.53 -24.23 -12.32
N PHE A 188 -9.64 -22.91 -12.47
CA PHE A 188 -8.63 -21.95 -12.03
C PHE A 188 -8.44 -22.05 -10.51
N VAL A 189 -9.53 -21.98 -9.75
CA VAL A 189 -9.49 -22.06 -8.27
C VAL A 189 -8.88 -23.38 -7.81
N GLN A 190 -9.28 -24.51 -8.41
CA GLN A 190 -8.73 -25.82 -8.05
C GLN A 190 -7.23 -25.93 -8.36
N GLN A 191 -6.78 -25.52 -9.57
CA GLN A 191 -5.36 -25.56 -9.93
C GLN A 191 -4.51 -24.65 -9.05
N LEU A 192 -5.01 -23.45 -8.73
CA LEU A 192 -4.31 -22.53 -7.85
C LEU A 192 -4.23 -23.07 -6.42
N ALA A 193 -5.32 -23.63 -5.90
CA ALA A 193 -5.36 -24.26 -4.58
C ALA A 193 -4.41 -25.45 -4.49
N GLU A 194 -4.38 -26.31 -5.51
CA GLU A 194 -3.47 -27.46 -5.60
C GLU A 194 -2.00 -27.03 -5.65
N LEU A 195 -1.67 -26.01 -6.44
CA LEU A 195 -0.31 -25.48 -6.54
C LEU A 195 0.19 -24.92 -5.20
N LEU A 196 -0.67 -24.19 -4.49
CA LEU A 196 -0.32 -23.53 -3.23
C LEU A 196 -0.51 -24.40 -2.00
N GLY A 197 -1.22 -25.53 -2.12
CA GLY A 197 -1.55 -26.40 -0.99
C GLY A 197 -2.49 -25.73 0.02
N ILE A 198 -3.43 -24.91 -0.44
CA ILE A 198 -4.40 -24.17 0.40
C ILE A 198 -5.84 -24.61 0.11
N ASP A 199 -6.77 -24.34 1.02
CA ASP A 199 -8.20 -24.59 0.78
C ASP A 199 -8.71 -23.74 -0.42
N PRO A 200 -9.36 -24.35 -1.43
CA PRO A 200 -10.00 -23.63 -2.54
C PRO A 200 -10.94 -22.51 -2.11
N ALA A 201 -11.59 -22.62 -0.95
CA ALA A 201 -12.49 -21.59 -0.41
C ALA A 201 -11.78 -20.28 -0.05
N ARG A 202 -10.44 -20.29 0.07
CA ARG A 202 -9.64 -19.09 0.32
C ARG A 202 -9.40 -18.25 -0.94
N ILE A 203 -9.71 -18.77 -2.12
CA ILE A 203 -9.48 -18.09 -3.40
C ILE A 203 -10.80 -17.53 -3.91
N THR A 204 -10.89 -16.21 -3.99
CA THR A 204 -12.07 -15.52 -4.53
C THR A 204 -11.72 -14.81 -5.82
N ILE A 205 -12.34 -15.19 -6.94
CA ILE A 205 -12.18 -14.47 -8.22
C ILE A 205 -13.04 -13.20 -8.19
N THR A 206 -12.37 -12.04 -8.27
CA THR A 206 -12.99 -10.71 -8.21
C THR A 206 -13.26 -10.12 -9.60
N GLY A 207 -12.59 -10.62 -10.65
CA GLY A 207 -12.74 -10.09 -12.01
C GLY A 207 -12.28 -11.05 -13.11
N LEU A 208 -12.88 -10.90 -14.30
CA LEU A 208 -12.45 -11.52 -15.55
C LEU A 208 -12.53 -10.52 -16.69
N ALA A 209 -11.44 -10.31 -17.43
CA ALA A 209 -11.38 -9.37 -18.57
C ALA A 209 -11.09 -10.07 -19.91
N ARG A 210 -11.51 -9.42 -21.02
CA ARG A 210 -11.28 -9.88 -22.42
C ARG A 210 -9.99 -9.27 -22.99
N GLY A 211 -9.29 -10.05 -23.82
CA GLY A 211 -8.03 -9.64 -24.46
C GLY A 211 -6.84 -10.18 -23.67
N SER A 212 -6.45 -11.43 -23.94
CA SER A 212 -5.84 -12.33 -22.93
C SER A 212 -6.76 -12.48 -21.70
N ILE A 213 -6.93 -13.70 -21.18
CA ILE A 213 -7.85 -13.87 -20.04
C ILE A 213 -7.14 -13.42 -18.78
N ILE A 214 -7.47 -12.23 -18.29
CA ILE A 214 -6.95 -11.70 -17.02
C ILE A 214 -7.92 -12.10 -15.92
N VAL A 215 -7.41 -12.84 -14.93
CA VAL A 215 -8.15 -13.27 -13.74
C VAL A 215 -7.67 -12.43 -12.57
N SER A 216 -8.52 -11.55 -12.06
CA SER A 216 -8.29 -10.84 -10.80
C SER A 216 -8.85 -11.68 -9.66
N PHE A 217 -8.07 -11.89 -8.61
CA PHE A 217 -8.46 -12.71 -7.47
C PHE A 217 -7.86 -12.21 -6.16
N GLU A 218 -8.45 -12.69 -5.07
CA GLU A 218 -8.03 -12.45 -3.71
C GLU A 218 -7.73 -13.79 -3.01
N ILE A 219 -6.71 -13.81 -2.16
CA ILE A 219 -6.41 -14.94 -1.27
C ILE A 219 -6.70 -14.50 0.16
N SER A 220 -7.65 -15.16 0.83
CA SER A 220 -7.96 -14.90 2.24
C SER A 220 -6.99 -15.60 3.19
N GLU A 221 -6.83 -15.08 4.40
CA GLU A 221 -6.07 -15.75 5.47
C GLU A 221 -6.69 -17.11 5.83
N PRO A 222 -5.88 -18.09 6.28
CA PRO A 222 -6.41 -19.38 6.68
C PRO A 222 -7.21 -19.23 7.97
N ALA A 223 -8.12 -20.19 8.21
CA ALA A 223 -8.85 -20.25 9.47
C ALA A 223 -7.89 -20.33 10.66
N THR A 224 -8.27 -19.69 11.79
CA THR A 224 -7.45 -19.67 13.00
C THR A 224 -7.10 -21.09 13.46
N GLY A 225 -5.80 -21.35 13.66
CA GLY A 225 -5.30 -22.67 14.06
C GLY A 225 -5.09 -23.66 12.90
N SER A 226 -5.22 -23.21 11.65
CA SER A 226 -4.77 -23.96 10.48
C SER A 226 -3.24 -24.00 10.38
N ASP A 227 -2.72 -25.08 9.81
CA ASP A 227 -1.29 -25.24 9.46
C ASP A 227 -1.00 -24.72 8.02
N GLU A 228 -2.00 -24.22 7.30
CA GLU A 228 -1.82 -23.64 5.96
C GLU A 228 -0.99 -22.35 6.00
N ALA A 229 -0.31 -22.07 4.89
CA ALA A 229 0.40 -20.81 4.70
C ALA A 229 -0.56 -19.61 4.74
N GLY A 230 -0.11 -18.51 5.35
CA GLY A 230 -0.79 -17.21 5.29
C GLY A 230 -0.93 -16.68 3.87
N ALA A 231 -1.86 -15.76 3.63
CA ALA A 231 -2.18 -15.31 2.29
C ALA A 231 -0.98 -14.65 1.58
N THR A 232 -0.22 -13.82 2.30
CA THR A 232 1.01 -13.19 1.78
C THR A 232 2.01 -14.23 1.28
N LEU A 233 2.29 -15.26 2.08
CA LEU A 233 3.23 -16.32 1.70
C LEU A 233 2.72 -17.15 0.51
N ALA A 234 1.41 -17.37 0.45
CA ALA A 234 0.79 -18.09 -0.66
C ALA A 234 0.97 -17.32 -1.98
N LEU A 235 0.80 -15.99 -1.99
CA LEU A 235 1.02 -15.18 -3.18
C LEU A 235 2.51 -15.12 -3.58
N GLU A 236 3.43 -14.99 -2.62
CA GLU A 236 4.87 -15.02 -2.91
C GLU A 236 5.32 -16.37 -3.50
N THR A 237 4.74 -17.46 -3.00
CA THR A 237 4.93 -18.81 -3.57
C THR A 237 4.43 -18.85 -5.02
N LEU A 238 3.23 -18.33 -5.28
CA LEU A 238 2.67 -18.27 -6.63
C LEU A 238 3.57 -17.48 -7.59
N LYS A 239 4.02 -16.29 -7.18
CA LYS A 239 4.92 -15.44 -7.98
C LYS A 239 6.21 -16.19 -8.34
N THR A 240 6.78 -16.92 -7.37
CA THR A 240 7.97 -17.76 -7.57
C THR A 240 7.70 -18.88 -8.58
N GLU A 241 6.60 -19.61 -8.44
CA GLU A 241 6.23 -20.71 -9.35
C GLU A 241 5.94 -20.21 -10.78
N VAL A 242 5.25 -19.08 -10.92
CA VAL A 242 5.00 -18.46 -12.22
C VAL A 242 6.32 -18.00 -12.88
N ALA A 243 7.21 -17.37 -12.13
CA ALA A 243 8.52 -16.96 -12.63
C ALA A 243 9.40 -18.16 -13.05
N ALA A 244 9.23 -19.31 -12.39
CA ALA A 244 9.89 -20.56 -12.74
C ALA A 244 9.28 -21.26 -13.98
N GLY A 245 8.10 -20.83 -14.43
CA GLY A 245 7.40 -21.41 -15.58
C GLY A 245 6.58 -22.66 -15.22
N THR A 246 5.73 -22.56 -14.19
CA THR A 246 4.81 -23.63 -13.77
C THR A 246 3.90 -24.15 -14.90
N ASP A 247 3.66 -25.46 -14.91
CA ASP A 247 2.70 -26.15 -15.80
C ASP A 247 1.33 -26.35 -15.14
N ALA A 248 1.16 -25.91 -13.89
CA ALA A 248 -0.06 -26.11 -13.10
C ALA A 248 -1.33 -25.57 -13.76
N PHE A 249 -1.21 -24.61 -14.68
CA PHE A 249 -2.33 -23.97 -15.37
C PHE A 249 -2.47 -24.37 -16.85
N ASP A 250 -1.69 -25.35 -17.34
CA ASP A 250 -1.70 -25.78 -18.75
C ASP A 250 -3.10 -26.23 -19.21
N SER A 251 -3.89 -26.80 -18.30
CA SER A 251 -5.25 -27.27 -18.62
C SER A 251 -6.22 -26.13 -18.97
N ILE A 252 -5.92 -24.91 -18.53
CA ILE A 252 -6.71 -23.70 -18.81
C ILE A 252 -6.01 -22.71 -19.76
N GLY A 253 -4.83 -23.07 -20.27
CA GLY A 253 -4.09 -22.29 -21.28
C GLY A 253 -2.67 -21.90 -20.88
N GLY A 254 -2.27 -22.09 -19.62
CA GLY A 254 -0.98 -21.67 -19.09
C GLY A 254 -0.92 -20.19 -18.70
N VAL A 255 0.04 -19.83 -17.84
CA VAL A 255 0.23 -18.47 -17.32
C VAL A 255 1.20 -17.69 -18.19
N LEU A 256 0.87 -16.43 -18.48
CA LEU A 256 1.74 -15.48 -19.19
C LEU A 256 2.41 -14.49 -18.23
N ALA A 257 1.66 -14.02 -17.23
CA ALA A 257 2.13 -13.02 -16.28
C ALA A 257 1.28 -13.07 -15.01
N ILE A 258 1.86 -12.58 -13.92
CA ILE A 258 1.18 -12.29 -12.67
C ILE A 258 1.60 -10.90 -12.21
N GLU A 259 0.63 -10.11 -11.76
CA GLU A 259 0.83 -8.79 -11.15
C GLU A 259 0.30 -8.83 -9.72
N ASP A 260 1.08 -8.30 -8.79
CA ASP A 260 0.72 -8.17 -7.38
C ASP A 260 -0.02 -6.85 -7.17
N GLU A 261 -1.21 -6.93 -6.60
CA GLU A 261 -2.10 -5.80 -6.35
C GLU A 261 -2.45 -5.72 -4.86
N SER A 262 -1.62 -6.34 -4.01
CA SER A 262 -1.84 -6.40 -2.58
C SER A 262 -1.59 -5.05 -1.91
N SER A 263 -2.27 -4.82 -0.78
CA SER A 263 -2.14 -3.56 -0.05
C SER A 263 -2.33 -3.78 1.45
N SER A 264 -1.68 -2.91 2.23
CA SER A 264 -1.97 -2.74 3.65
C SER A 264 -2.46 -1.33 3.88
N VAL A 265 -3.60 -1.23 4.55
CA VAL A 265 -4.23 0.04 4.88
C VAL A 265 -4.50 0.10 6.38
N LEU A 266 -4.42 1.31 6.93
CA LEU A 266 -4.84 1.57 8.29
C LEU A 266 -6.33 1.81 8.27
N VAL A 267 -7.09 0.92 8.87
CA VAL A 267 -8.55 1.05 8.99
C VAL A 267 -8.87 1.49 10.41
N PRO A 268 -9.42 2.70 10.60
CA PRO A 268 -10.00 3.07 11.88
C PRO A 268 -11.15 2.11 12.19
N VAL A 269 -11.03 1.37 13.28
CA VAL A 269 -12.17 0.73 13.94
C VAL A 269 -13.04 1.88 14.42
N SER A 270 -14.11 2.13 13.68
CA SER A 270 -15.03 3.19 14.05
C SER A 270 -15.67 2.84 15.40
N ASP A 271 -15.77 3.84 16.27
CA ASP A 271 -16.52 3.66 17.52
C ASP A 271 -18.00 3.41 17.20
N PRO A 272 -18.72 2.60 17.98
CA PRO A 272 -20.18 2.58 17.93
C PRO A 272 -20.69 4.00 18.23
N LEU A 273 -21.50 4.58 17.34
CA LEU A 273 -22.05 5.92 17.51
C LEU A 273 -23.57 5.87 17.63
N ASP A 274 -24.15 6.73 18.47
CA ASP A 274 -25.59 6.98 18.45
C ASP A 274 -26.00 7.86 17.25
N ALA A 275 -27.30 8.12 17.10
CA ALA A 275 -27.82 8.94 16.01
C ALA A 275 -27.36 10.40 16.03
N ASP A 276 -26.86 10.88 17.17
CA ASP A 276 -26.34 12.23 17.36
C ASP A 276 -24.81 12.28 17.19
N GLY A 277 -24.17 11.13 16.90
CA GLY A 277 -22.72 11.01 16.71
C GLY A 277 -21.93 10.88 18.01
N ASN A 278 -22.58 10.62 19.15
CA ASN A 278 -21.87 10.36 20.40
C ASN A 278 -21.42 8.91 20.46
N VAL A 279 -20.24 8.68 21.02
CA VAL A 279 -19.72 7.32 21.24
C VAL A 279 -20.60 6.55 22.21
N ILE A 280 -21.11 5.41 21.74
CA ILE A 280 -21.73 4.35 22.52
C ILE A 280 -20.64 3.36 22.93
N VAL A 281 -20.50 3.14 24.22
CA VAL A 281 -19.70 2.02 24.74
C VAL A 281 -20.62 0.87 25.12
N GLY A 282 -20.03 -0.29 25.39
CA GLY A 282 -20.80 -1.42 25.88
C GLY A 282 -21.45 -2.28 24.79
N TRP A 283 -21.36 -1.92 23.50
CA TRP A 283 -21.81 -2.81 22.42
C TRP A 283 -20.70 -3.82 22.06
N PHE A 284 -20.51 -4.79 22.95
CA PHE A 284 -19.40 -5.77 22.92
C PHE A 284 -19.61 -6.92 21.94
N SER A 285 -20.85 -7.41 21.83
CA SER A 285 -21.24 -8.53 20.98
C SER A 285 -21.04 -8.22 19.50
N ARG A 286 -21.15 -6.92 19.14
CA ARG A 286 -21.27 -6.46 17.75
C ARG A 286 -22.41 -7.16 17.01
N GLU A 287 -23.39 -7.70 17.73
CA GLU A 287 -24.60 -8.31 17.15
C GLU A 287 -25.79 -7.35 17.29
N GLY A 288 -26.72 -7.39 16.33
CA GLY A 288 -27.87 -6.49 16.31
C GLY A 288 -27.45 -5.02 16.11
N ASN A 289 -28.16 -4.07 16.70
CA ASN A 289 -27.78 -2.66 16.61
C ASN A 289 -28.06 -1.90 17.91
N THR A 290 -28.08 -2.61 19.03
CA THR A 290 -28.43 -2.05 20.34
C THR A 290 -27.54 -2.64 21.41
N VAL A 291 -27.12 -1.82 22.37
CA VAL A 291 -26.50 -2.32 23.61
C VAL A 291 -27.55 -3.10 24.39
N GLY A 292 -27.41 -4.42 24.42
CA GLY A 292 -28.44 -5.36 24.86
C GLY A 292 -27.99 -6.29 25.98
N LEU A 293 -28.83 -7.28 26.26
CA LEU A 293 -28.55 -8.28 27.30
C LEU A 293 -27.36 -9.18 26.93
N ASP A 294 -27.15 -9.46 25.63
CA ASP A 294 -26.01 -10.25 25.18
C ASP A 294 -24.69 -9.54 25.50
N ASP A 295 -24.65 -8.22 25.30
CA ASP A 295 -23.51 -7.39 25.73
C ASP A 295 -23.35 -7.36 27.25
N PHE A 296 -24.45 -7.28 27.99
CA PHE A 296 -24.43 -7.34 29.45
C PHE A 296 -23.85 -8.66 29.96
N PHE A 297 -24.17 -9.79 29.34
CA PHE A 297 -23.60 -11.08 29.74
C PHE A 297 -22.10 -11.16 29.45
N LEU A 298 -21.64 -10.64 28.31
CA LEU A 298 -20.21 -10.51 28.00
C LEU A 298 -19.47 -9.66 29.04
N PHE A 299 -20.06 -8.53 29.45
CA PHE A 299 -19.53 -7.70 30.52
C PHE A 299 -19.52 -8.43 31.87
N ALA A 300 -20.64 -9.06 32.23
CA ALA A 300 -20.80 -9.74 33.51
C ALA A 300 -19.81 -10.91 33.70
N ASP A 301 -19.46 -11.60 32.61
CA ASP A 301 -18.46 -12.67 32.62
C ASP A 301 -17.05 -12.17 32.98
N ARG A 302 -16.77 -10.88 32.77
CA ARG A 302 -15.50 -10.21 33.05
C ARG A 302 -15.52 -9.36 34.31
N PHE A 303 -16.67 -9.25 34.96
CA PHE A 303 -16.84 -8.39 36.13
C PHE A 303 -15.97 -8.87 37.30
N GLY A 304 -15.18 -7.96 37.85
CA GLY A 304 -14.24 -8.19 38.92
C GLY A 304 -12.82 -8.55 38.47
N GLU A 305 -12.55 -8.67 37.17
CA GLU A 305 -11.19 -8.80 36.65
C GLU A 305 -10.39 -7.52 36.87
N THR A 306 -9.09 -7.65 37.10
CA THR A 306 -8.16 -6.52 37.27
C THR A 306 -6.98 -6.64 36.32
N ALA A 307 -6.28 -5.53 36.06
CA ALA A 307 -5.10 -5.50 35.19
C ALA A 307 -3.94 -6.42 35.66
N SER A 308 -4.03 -6.98 36.87
CA SER A 308 -3.08 -7.98 37.38
C SER A 308 -3.44 -9.42 37.01
N ASP A 309 -4.65 -9.66 36.52
CA ASP A 309 -5.15 -11.00 36.21
C ASP A 309 -4.70 -11.46 34.81
N PRO A 310 -4.22 -12.71 34.66
CA PRO A 310 -3.93 -13.29 33.35
C PRO A 310 -5.19 -13.38 32.49
N GLY A 311 -5.25 -12.59 31.42
CA GLY A 311 -6.41 -12.55 30.53
C GLY A 311 -7.38 -11.39 30.78
N PHE A 312 -6.98 -10.39 31.58
CA PHE A 312 -7.66 -9.10 31.67
C PHE A 312 -7.86 -8.50 30.27
N ASP A 313 -9.11 -8.22 29.94
CA ASP A 313 -9.49 -7.58 28.69
C ASP A 313 -9.93 -6.14 28.97
N SER A 314 -9.05 -5.19 28.66
CA SER A 314 -9.27 -3.76 28.92
C SER A 314 -10.45 -3.17 28.16
N ARG A 315 -11.06 -3.90 27.21
CA ARG A 315 -12.29 -3.46 26.53
C ARG A 315 -13.49 -3.39 27.49
N TYR A 316 -13.45 -4.11 28.60
CA TYR A 316 -14.52 -4.12 29.61
C TYR A 316 -14.27 -3.12 30.76
N ASP A 317 -13.07 -2.55 30.87
CA ASP A 317 -12.70 -1.42 31.76
C ASP A 317 -13.05 -0.10 31.04
N LEU A 318 -14.35 0.21 31.03
CA LEU A 318 -14.95 1.37 30.36
C LEU A 318 -14.61 2.71 31.04
N VAL A 319 -14.26 2.68 32.32
CA VAL A 319 -13.76 3.79 33.12
C VAL A 319 -12.32 3.44 33.51
N PRO A 320 -11.31 3.76 32.66
CA PRO A 320 -9.96 3.20 32.72
C PRO A 320 -9.30 3.35 34.09
N ASN A 321 -9.54 2.38 34.97
CA ASN A 321 -9.06 2.38 36.35
C ASN A 321 -8.24 1.11 36.67
N GLY A 322 -8.12 0.20 35.69
CA GLY A 322 -7.40 -1.05 35.80
C GLY A 322 -8.20 -2.18 36.43
N ALA A 323 -9.53 -2.04 36.54
CA ALA A 323 -10.46 -3.06 37.02
C ALA A 323 -11.77 -3.00 36.24
N VAL A 324 -12.45 -4.13 36.07
CA VAL A 324 -13.83 -4.18 35.58
C VAL A 324 -14.75 -4.19 36.79
N ASP A 325 -15.26 -3.05 37.20
CA ASP A 325 -16.01 -2.86 38.43
C ASP A 325 -17.34 -2.10 38.25
N LEU A 326 -17.89 -1.61 39.36
CA LEU A 326 -19.19 -0.93 39.36
C LEU A 326 -19.16 0.40 38.58
N ASP A 327 -18.02 1.07 38.51
CA ASP A 327 -17.89 2.31 37.74
C ASP A 327 -18.05 2.00 36.24
N ASP A 328 -17.47 0.91 35.76
CA ASP A 328 -17.68 0.39 34.40
C ASP A 328 -19.12 -0.03 34.17
N PHE A 329 -19.73 -0.69 35.16
CA PHE A 329 -21.14 -1.08 35.06
C PHE A 329 -22.05 0.14 34.89
N PHE A 330 -21.81 1.24 35.62
CA PHE A 330 -22.61 2.45 35.45
C PHE A 330 -22.35 3.11 34.09
N ARG A 331 -21.10 3.13 33.63
CA ARG A 331 -20.76 3.65 32.30
C ARG A 331 -21.40 2.83 31.18
N PHE A 332 -21.46 1.51 31.33
CA PHE A 332 -22.21 0.60 30.44
C PHE A 332 -23.71 0.88 30.51
N ALA A 333 -24.27 1.03 31.71
CA ALA A 333 -25.69 1.25 31.94
C ALA A 333 -26.20 2.56 31.32
N ASP A 334 -25.35 3.59 31.23
CA ASP A 334 -25.66 4.85 30.56
C ASP A 334 -25.96 4.67 29.05
N ASP A 335 -25.36 3.65 28.44
CA ASP A 335 -25.54 3.32 27.03
C ASP A 335 -26.45 2.12 26.79
N PHE A 336 -26.88 1.43 27.86
CA PHE A 336 -27.78 0.29 27.75
C PHE A 336 -29.10 0.65 27.07
N GLY A 337 -29.45 -0.10 26.02
CA GLY A 337 -30.61 0.13 25.19
C GLY A 337 -30.45 1.22 24.13
N LYS A 338 -29.30 1.91 24.04
CA LYS A 338 -29.02 2.82 22.93
C LYS A 338 -28.84 2.04 21.63
N VAL A 339 -29.29 2.66 20.54
CA VAL A 339 -29.14 2.14 19.18
C VAL A 339 -27.83 2.65 18.61
N VAL A 340 -26.98 1.74 18.13
CA VAL A 340 -25.78 2.04 17.38
C VAL A 340 -26.17 2.34 15.93
N ALA A 341 -26.07 3.60 15.55
CA ALA A 341 -26.50 4.12 14.25
C ALA A 341 -25.62 3.60 13.10
N ASN A 342 -24.31 3.48 13.34
CA ASN A 342 -23.34 2.91 12.40
C ASN A 342 -23.12 1.40 12.60
N ALA A 343 -24.09 0.67 13.20
CA ALA A 343 -23.93 -0.75 13.49
C ALA A 343 -23.63 -1.59 12.24
N LEU A 344 -24.30 -1.30 11.13
CA LEU A 344 -24.10 -2.01 9.86
C LEU A 344 -22.68 -1.79 9.31
N ASP A 345 -22.15 -0.57 9.43
CA ASP A 345 -20.79 -0.26 9.00
C ASP A 345 -19.74 -1.00 9.85
N LEU A 346 -20.08 -1.28 11.11
CA LEU A 346 -19.23 -1.95 12.09
C LEU A 346 -19.34 -3.48 12.08
N GLN A 347 -20.33 -4.03 11.38
CA GLN A 347 -20.62 -5.47 11.37
C GLN A 347 -20.03 -6.20 10.17
N GLY A 348 -19.67 -5.50 9.10
CA GLY A 348 -19.13 -6.10 7.87
C GLY A 348 -20.17 -6.94 7.13
#